data_AF-A0A2V7QET8-F1
#
_entry.id   AF-A0A2V7QET8-F1
#
_cell.length_a   1.000
_cell.length_b   1.000
_cell.length_c   1.000
_cell.angle_alpha   90.00
_cell.angle_beta   90.00
_cell.angle_gamma   90.00
#
_symmetry.space_group_name_H-M   'P 1'
#
loop_
_entity.id
_entity.type
_entity.pdbx_description
1 polymer ?
#
loop_
_entity_poly.entity_id
_entity_poly.type
_entity_poly.pdbx_seq_one_letter_code
_entity_poly.pdbx_strand_id
1 'polypeptide(L)'
;MARETARLSLRRAAREISISPNGLRNFLSGSAPRSATRAKLERWLAEQGRTSRPPNVGQLVRLLNELSGDLAPHQTTQLGREIARLLAEAYEARRLSPPRWVQDLLRQYRSSRSKSAGEVA
;
A
#
# COMPACT_ATOMS: atom_id res chain seq x y z
N MET A 1 16.98 -29.71 7.36
CA MET A 1 17.51 -28.38 7.01
C MET A 1 16.42 -27.36 6.71
N ALA A 2 15.66 -27.46 5.61
CA ALA A 2 14.66 -26.44 5.22
C ALA A 2 13.65 -25.99 6.32
N ARG A 3 13.10 -26.93 7.12
CA ARG A 3 12.19 -26.61 8.24
C ARG A 3 12.88 -25.84 9.38
N GLU A 4 14.15 -26.13 9.64
CA GLU A 4 14.94 -25.47 10.68
C GLU A 4 15.33 -24.06 10.24
N THR A 5 15.73 -23.90 8.98
CA THR A 5 16.01 -22.60 8.37
C THR A 5 14.77 -21.70 8.36
N ALA A 6 13.59 -22.25 8.05
CA ALA A 6 12.31 -21.53 8.10
C ALA A 6 11.91 -21.14 9.54
N ARG A 7 12.25 -21.97 10.54
CA ARG A 7 12.03 -21.62 11.95
C ARG A 7 12.97 -20.51 12.41
N LEU A 8 14.22 -20.52 11.97
CA LEU A 8 15.20 -19.48 12.27
C LEU A 8 14.81 -18.15 11.61
N SER A 9 14.32 -18.16 10.36
CA SER A 9 13.83 -16.94 9.70
C SER A 9 12.59 -16.37 10.40
N LEU A 10 11.66 -17.23 10.83
CA LEU A 10 10.50 -16.81 11.62
C LEU A 10 10.89 -16.18 12.96
N ARG A 11 11.84 -16.80 13.70
CA ARG A 11 12.32 -16.27 14.98
C ARG A 11 13.04 -14.93 14.80
N ARG A 12 13.82 -14.79 13.73
CA ARG A 12 14.49 -13.53 13.38
C ARG A 12 13.49 -12.42 13.10
N ALA A 13 12.50 -12.68 12.25
CA ALA A 13 11.44 -11.71 11.94
C ALA A 13 10.65 -11.33 13.21
N ALA A 14 10.31 -12.30 14.06
CA ALA A 14 9.62 -12.04 15.32
C ALA A 14 10.44 -11.13 16.26
N ARG A 15 11.76 -11.31 16.29
CA ARG A 15 12.68 -10.45 17.05
C ARG A 15 12.72 -9.03 16.49
N GLU A 16 12.79 -8.87 15.17
CA GLU A 16 12.77 -7.56 14.51
C GLU A 16 11.46 -6.81 14.78
N ILE A 17 10.32 -7.50 14.80
CA ILE A 17 8.99 -6.94 15.10
C ILE A 17 8.77 -6.77 16.63
N SER A 18 9.66 -7.29 17.48
CA SER A 18 9.51 -7.34 18.94
C SER A 18 8.21 -8.03 19.40
N ILE A 19 7.94 -9.21 18.84
CA ILE A 19 6.81 -10.11 19.18
C ILE A 19 7.30 -11.55 19.36
N SER A 20 6.48 -12.43 19.93
CA SER A 20 6.86 -13.83 20.09
C SER A 20 6.81 -14.59 18.75
N PRO A 21 7.70 -15.58 18.52
CA PRO A 21 7.67 -16.39 17.30
C PRO A 21 6.34 -17.12 17.08
N ASN A 22 5.68 -17.54 18.18
CA ASN A 22 4.34 -18.13 18.11
C ASN A 22 3.27 -17.09 17.78
N GLY A 23 3.37 -15.87 18.31
CA GLY A 23 2.49 -14.77 17.95
C GLY A 23 2.57 -14.42 16.46
N LEU A 24 3.79 -14.38 15.91
CA LEU A 24 4.00 -14.19 14.47
C LEU A 24 3.46 -15.37 13.65
N ARG A 25 3.68 -16.61 14.09
CA ARG A 25 3.14 -17.80 13.41
C ARG A 25 1.61 -17.77 13.37
N ASN A 26 0.96 -17.48 14.49
CA ASN A 26 -0.49 -17.45 14.59
C ASN A 26 -1.08 -16.37 13.68
N PHE A 27 -0.44 -15.19 13.63
CA PHE A 27 -0.80 -14.13 12.70
C PHE A 27 -0.70 -14.58 11.23
N LEU A 28 0.41 -15.21 10.84
CA LEU A 28 0.60 -15.73 9.49
C LEU A 28 -0.40 -16.85 9.13
N SER A 29 -0.90 -17.59 10.12
CA SER A 29 -1.99 -18.57 9.95
C SER A 29 -3.40 -17.95 10.02
N GLY A 30 -3.51 -16.61 10.02
CA GLY A 30 -4.78 -15.91 9.93
C GLY A 30 -5.42 -15.50 11.27
N SER A 31 -4.72 -15.68 12.40
CA SER A 31 -5.23 -15.17 13.69
C SER A 31 -5.17 -13.65 13.74
N ALA A 32 -6.25 -13.02 14.22
CA ALA A 32 -6.29 -11.59 14.45
C ALA A 32 -5.39 -11.21 15.66
N PRO A 33 -4.35 -10.37 15.48
CA PRO A 33 -3.48 -9.96 16.57
C PRO A 33 -4.17 -8.91 17.45
N ARG A 34 -3.82 -8.87 18.75
CA ARG A 34 -4.23 -7.78 19.66
C ARG A 34 -3.71 -6.44 19.13
N SER A 35 -4.40 -5.34 19.46
CA SER A 35 -4.11 -3.98 18.96
C SER A 35 -2.63 -3.58 19.05
N ALA A 36 -1.97 -3.84 20.18
CA ALA A 36 -0.54 -3.54 20.35
C ALA A 36 0.37 -4.34 19.42
N THR A 37 0.07 -5.63 19.21
CA THR A 37 0.81 -6.50 18.27
C THR A 37 0.55 -6.07 16.83
N ARG A 38 -0.69 -5.68 16.52
CA ARG A 38 -1.07 -5.14 15.21
C ARG A 38 -0.28 -3.87 14.87
N ALA A 39 -0.21 -2.91 15.80
CA ALA A 39 0.53 -1.68 15.59
C ALA A 39 2.04 -1.92 15.35
N LYS A 40 2.64 -2.88 16.08
CA LYS A 40 4.04 -3.29 15.84
C LYS A 40 4.23 -3.90 14.44
N LEU A 41 3.31 -4.76 14.02
CA LEU A 41 3.33 -5.37 12.68
C LEU A 41 3.19 -4.33 11.58
N GLU A 42 2.22 -3.41 11.70
CA GLU A 42 1.98 -2.34 10.72
C GLU A 42 3.18 -1.39 10.62
N ARG A 43 3.76 -1.00 11.76
CA ARG A 43 4.97 -0.17 11.79
C ARG A 43 6.15 -0.88 11.15
N TRP A 44 6.41 -2.13 11.53
CA TRP A 44 7.49 -2.91 10.94
C TRP A 44 7.29 -3.08 9.43
N LEU A 45 6.07 -3.36 8.96
CA LEU A 45 5.76 -3.45 7.53
C LEU A 45 5.99 -2.12 6.79
N ALA A 46 5.70 -0.99 7.42
CA ALA A 46 5.98 0.33 6.85
C ALA A 46 7.50 0.62 6.77
N GLU A 47 8.27 0.09 7.71
CA GLU A 47 9.74 0.19 7.75
C GLU A 47 10.44 -0.77 6.78
N GLN A 48 9.80 -1.91 6.45
CA GLN A 48 10.29 -2.84 5.43
C GLN A 48 10.12 -2.26 4.03
N GLY A 49 11.09 -1.45 3.61
CA GLY A 49 11.17 -0.90 2.25
C GLY A 49 11.16 -1.99 1.16
N ARG A 50 10.46 -1.67 0.06
CA ARG A 50 10.17 -2.47 -1.14
C ARG A 50 9.48 -3.81 -0.85
N THR A 51 8.16 -3.80 -0.98
CA THR A 51 7.40 -5.03 -1.25
C THR A 51 7.83 -5.60 -2.60
N SER A 52 8.18 -6.89 -2.65
CA SER A 52 8.49 -7.61 -3.90
C SER A 52 7.32 -7.56 -4.90
N ARG A 53 6.09 -7.41 -4.39
CA ARG A 53 4.89 -7.25 -5.20
C ARG A 53 4.66 -5.76 -5.52
N PRO A 54 4.33 -5.41 -6.78
CA PRO A 54 3.90 -4.06 -7.10
C PRO A 54 2.63 -3.69 -6.30
N PRO A 55 2.51 -2.43 -5.84
CA PRO A 55 1.31 -1.94 -5.17
C PRO A 55 0.03 -2.20 -5.99
N ASN A 56 -1.06 -2.51 -5.30
CA ASN A 56 -2.37 -2.65 -5.92
C ASN A 56 -3.07 -1.29 -6.02
N VAL A 57 -3.19 -0.77 -7.24
CA VAL A 57 -3.84 0.51 -7.52
C VAL A 57 -5.27 0.58 -6.99
N GLY A 58 -6.05 -0.50 -7.10
CA GLY A 58 -7.43 -0.55 -6.60
C GLY A 58 -7.51 -0.43 -5.07
N GLN A 59 -6.56 -1.03 -4.33
CA GLN A 59 -6.49 -0.88 -2.88
C GLN A 59 -6.14 0.56 -2.48
N LEU A 60 -5.23 1.20 -3.21
CA LEU A 60 -4.89 2.60 -2.98
C LEU A 60 -6.10 3.52 -3.24
N VAL A 61 -6.80 3.34 -4.36
CA VAL A 61 -8.00 4.13 -4.68
C VAL A 61 -9.07 3.96 -3.60
N ARG A 62 -9.29 2.72 -3.15
CA ARG A 62 -10.22 2.44 -2.05
C ARG A 62 -9.80 3.16 -0.76
N LEU A 63 -8.53 3.08 -0.37
CA LEU A 63 -8.02 3.76 0.82
C LEU A 63 -8.16 5.28 0.69
N LEU A 64 -7.90 5.85 -0.48
CA LEU A 64 -8.09 7.28 -0.72
C LEU A 64 -9.56 7.67 -0.54
N ASN A 65 -10.50 6.87 -1.03
CA ASN A 65 -11.93 7.10 -0.81
C ASN A 65 -12.30 6.99 0.67
N GLU A 66 -11.75 6.00 1.40
CA GLU A 66 -11.97 5.84 2.84
C GLU A 66 -11.43 7.03 3.63
N LEU A 67 -10.23 7.53 3.30
CA LEU A 67 -9.61 8.70 3.96
C LEU A 67 -10.27 10.04 3.60
N SER A 68 -11.00 10.09 2.48
CA SER A 68 -11.66 11.31 2.00
C SER A 68 -13.18 11.21 2.05
N GLY A 69 -13.73 10.36 2.93
CA GLY A 69 -15.17 10.16 3.07
C GLY A 69 -15.95 11.45 3.38
N ASP A 70 -15.29 12.43 3.97
CA ASP A 70 -15.86 13.74 4.31
C ASP A 70 -15.69 14.79 3.18
N LEU A 71 -15.02 14.44 2.08
CA LEU A 71 -14.80 15.34 0.94
C LEU A 71 -15.82 15.09 -0.17
N ALA A 72 -16.07 16.12 -0.98
CA ALA A 72 -16.90 15.94 -2.17
C ALA A 72 -16.20 15.01 -3.17
N PRO A 73 -16.93 14.20 -3.98
CA PRO A 73 -16.32 13.20 -4.87
C PRO A 73 -15.28 13.77 -5.86
N HIS A 74 -15.48 15.02 -6.30
CA HIS A 74 -14.54 15.71 -7.18
C HIS A 74 -13.24 16.07 -6.46
N GLN A 75 -13.28 16.39 -5.17
CA GLN A 75 -12.10 16.67 -4.35
C GLN A 75 -11.29 15.40 -4.10
N THR A 76 -11.95 14.28 -3.81
CA THR A 76 -11.29 12.96 -3.70
C THR A 76 -10.59 12.57 -5.00
N THR A 77 -11.26 12.79 -6.14
CA THR A 77 -10.68 12.51 -7.47
C THR A 77 -9.48 13.41 -7.76
N GLN A 78 -9.57 14.69 -7.40
CA GLN A 78 -8.47 15.65 -7.54
C GLN A 78 -7.28 15.28 -6.66
N LEU A 79 -7.51 14.92 -5.40
CA LEU A 79 -6.48 14.42 -4.48
C LEU A 79 -5.72 13.22 -5.08
N GLY A 80 -6.46 12.24 -5.59
CA GLY A 80 -5.85 11.07 -6.23
C GLY A 80 -5.02 11.43 -7.47
N ARG A 81 -5.46 12.41 -8.26
CA ARG A 81 -4.70 12.93 -9.41
C ARG A 81 -3.39 13.59 -8.98
N GLU A 82 -3.43 14.45 -7.97
CA GLU A 82 -2.24 15.14 -7.46
C GLU A 82 -1.22 14.14 -6.91
N ILE A 83 -1.67 13.12 -6.18
CA ILE A 83 -0.81 12.03 -5.69
C ILE A 83 -0.16 11.27 -6.86
N ALA A 84 -0.95 10.89 -7.87
CA ALA A 84 -0.44 10.16 -9.03
C ALA A 84 0.62 10.97 -9.80
N ARG A 85 0.38 12.29 -9.94
CA ARG A 85 1.31 13.23 -10.59
C ARG A 85 2.60 13.38 -9.78
N LEU A 86 2.48 13.64 -8.48
CA LEU A 86 3.62 13.78 -7.57
C LEU A 86 4.53 12.53 -7.62
N LEU A 87 3.93 11.33 -7.64
CA LEU A 87 4.69 10.10 -7.75
C LEU A 87 5.46 10.01 -9.07
N ALA A 88 4.83 10.33 -10.19
CA ALA A 88 5.50 10.32 -11.50
C ALA A 88 6.65 11.33 -11.55
N GLU A 89 6.41 12.56 -11.08
CA GLU A 89 7.42 13.62 -11.00
C GLU A 89 8.60 13.22 -10.10
N ALA A 90 8.36 12.52 -8.99
CA ALA A 90 9.42 12.04 -8.11
C ALA A 90 10.32 10.98 -8.77
N TYR A 91 9.78 10.12 -9.65
CA TYR A 91 10.58 9.19 -10.45
C TYR A 91 11.38 9.91 -11.54
N GLU A 92 10.74 10.84 -12.25
CA GLU A 92 11.37 11.65 -13.30
C GLU A 92 12.52 12.51 -12.77
N ALA A 93 12.34 13.15 -11.60
CA ALA A 93 13.38 13.94 -10.93
C ALA A 93 14.64 13.12 -10.62
N ARG A 94 14.48 11.80 -10.42
CA ARG A 94 15.57 10.85 -10.20
C ARG A 94 16.06 10.18 -11.49
N ARG A 95 15.57 10.61 -12.65
CA ARG A 95 15.82 10.01 -13.98
C ARG A 95 15.49 8.52 -14.03
N LEU A 96 14.47 8.10 -13.28
CA LEU A 96 13.96 6.74 -13.26
C LEU A 96 12.66 6.67 -14.08
N SER A 97 12.51 5.61 -14.87
CA SER A 97 11.23 5.34 -15.53
C SER A 97 10.16 5.01 -14.48
N PRO A 98 8.98 5.67 -14.51
CA PRO A 98 7.89 5.35 -13.60
C PRO A 98 7.48 3.87 -13.73
N PRO A 99 7.41 3.12 -12.62
CA PRO A 99 6.96 1.73 -12.64
C PRO A 99 5.53 1.59 -13.20
N ARG A 100 5.19 0.41 -13.72
CA ARG A 100 3.88 0.12 -14.33
C ARG A 100 2.71 0.53 -13.44
N TRP A 101 2.77 0.27 -12.13
CA TRP A 101 1.69 0.62 -11.21
C TRP A 101 1.46 2.14 -11.10
N VAL A 102 2.51 2.96 -11.27
CA VAL A 102 2.39 4.45 -11.31
C VAL A 102 1.68 4.86 -12.60
N GLN A 103 2.00 4.22 -13.72
CA GLN A 103 1.34 4.47 -15.00
C GLN A 103 -0.14 4.07 -14.96
N ASP A 104 -0.45 2.95 -14.32
CA ASP A 104 -1.82 2.48 -14.10
C ASP A 104 -2.59 3.47 -13.20
N LEU A 105 -1.96 4.00 -12.16
CA LEU A 105 -2.53 5.04 -11.29
C LEU A 105 -2.81 6.34 -12.05
N LEU A 106 -1.87 6.81 -12.87
CA LEU A 106 -2.08 7.97 -13.75
C LEU A 106 -3.26 7.73 -14.71
N ARG A 107 -3.37 6.53 -15.28
CA ARG A 107 -4.46 6.17 -16.19
C ARG A 107 -5.81 6.20 -15.48
N GLN A 108 -5.90 5.66 -14.27
CA GLN A 108 -7.11 5.67 -13.45
C GLN A 108 -7.70 7.09 -13.29
N TYR A 109 -6.86 8.07 -12.94
CA TYR A 109 -7.31 9.46 -12.71
C TYR A 109 -7.41 10.31 -13.99
N ARG A 110 -6.89 9.83 -15.12
CA ARG A 110 -7.18 10.40 -16.46
C ARG A 110 -8.55 9.95 -16.96
N SER A 111 -8.88 8.66 -16.85
CA SER A 111 -10.15 8.09 -17.30
C SER A 111 -11.36 8.62 -16.51
N SER A 112 -11.19 8.98 -15.23
CA SER A 112 -12.27 9.61 -14.47
C SER A 112 -12.66 10.99 -15.01
N ARG A 113 -11.75 11.72 -15.68
CA ARG A 113 -12.05 13.03 -16.28
C ARG A 113 -13.04 12.91 -17.43
N SER A 114 -12.99 11.83 -18.21
CA SER A 114 -13.90 11.64 -19.35
C SER A 114 -15.29 11.20 -18.91
N LYS A 115 -15.40 10.48 -17.79
CA LYS A 115 -16.70 10.08 -17.22
C LYS A 115 -17.46 11.27 -16.63
N SER A 116 -16.80 12.12 -15.85
CA SER A 116 -17.45 13.30 -15.26
C SER A 116 -17.79 14.40 -16.29
N ALA A 117 -17.11 14.42 -17.44
CA ALA A 117 -17.44 15.35 -18.54
C ALA A 117 -18.59 14.85 -19.43
N GLY A 118 -18.91 13.54 -19.40
CA GLY A 118 -19.98 12.94 -20.20
C GLY A 118 -21.35 12.91 -19.54
N GLU A 119 -21.46 13.31 -18.26
CA GLU A 119 -22.71 13.32 -17.49
C GLU A 119 -23.37 14.72 -17.47
N VAL A 120 -22.83 15.68 -18.23
CA VAL A 120 -23.28 17.08 -18.29
C VAL A 120 -23.68 17.49 -19.73
N ALA A 121 -24.16 16.55 -20.55
CA ALA A 121 -24.61 16.78 -21.92
C ALA A 121 -26.03 16.25 -22.14
#